data_AF-A0A387FXT1-F1
#
_entry.id   AF-A0A387FXT1-F1
#
_cell.length_a   1.000
_cell.length_b   1.000
_cell.length_c   1.000
_cell.angle_alpha   90.00
_cell.angle_beta   90.00
_cell.angle_gamma   90.00
#
_symmetry.space_group_name_H-M   'P 1'
#
loop_
_entity.id
_entity.type
_entity.pdbx_description
1 polymer ?
#
loop_
_entity_poly.entity_id
_entity_poly.type
_entity_poly.pdbx_seq_one_letter_code
_entity_poly.pdbx_strand_id
1 'polypeptide(L)' 'MAIVKKQFYKNHKPNGDEYLFHLARDTESGEVFVIRQSDYLVDGGSEKKMTLYEFLAGGGNRQNALLQLIGTLVPE' A
#
# COMPACT_ATOMS: atom_id res chain seq x y z
N MET A 1 9.63 10.92 -13.04
CA MET A 1 9.22 9.92 -12.05
C MET A 1 8.03 9.11 -12.53
N ALA A 2 8.27 7.97 -13.18
CA ALA A 2 7.23 6.99 -13.42
C ALA A 2 7.11 6.07 -12.19
N ILE A 3 5.92 6.01 -11.60
CA ILE A 3 5.63 5.14 -10.46
C ILE A 3 4.82 3.96 -10.96
N VAL A 4 5.31 2.74 -10.71
CA VAL A 4 4.51 1.52 -10.85
C VAL A 4 3.97 1.11 -9.49
N LYS A 5 2.69 0.75 -9.42
CA LYS A 5 2.05 0.35 -8.15
C LYS A 5 1.20 -0.91 -8.31
N LYS A 6 1.22 -1.76 -7.28
CA LYS A 6 0.39 -2.97 -7.18
C LYS A 6 -0.41 -2.93 -5.88
N GLN A 7 -1.74 -3.00 -5.99
CA GLN A 7 -2.60 -3.10 -4.80
C GLN A 7 -2.37 -4.45 -4.12
N PHE A 8 -2.23 -4.44 -2.80
CA PHE A 8 -2.05 -5.66 -2.00
C PHE A 8 -3.02 -5.77 -0.84
N TYR A 9 -3.68 -4.67 -0.45
CA TYR A 9 -4.64 -4.70 0.63
C TYR A 9 -5.71 -3.62 0.45
N LYS A 10 -6.94 -3.94 0.84
CA LYS A 10 -8.08 -3.03 0.87
C LYS A 10 -8.72 -3.12 2.25
N ASN A 11 -8.83 -2.00 2.93
CA ASN A 11 -9.58 -1.88 4.16
C ASN A 11 -10.97 -1.33 3.84
N HIS A 12 -11.99 -2.13 4.09
CA HIS A 12 -13.39 -1.71 3.92
C HIS A 12 -13.92 -1.21 5.26
N LYS A 13 -14.35 0.05 5.34
CA LYS A 13 -15.07 0.54 6.52
C LYS A 13 -16.58 0.52 6.27
N PRO A 14 -17.40 0.30 7.32
CA PRO A 14 -18.86 0.22 7.19
C PRO A 14 -19.53 1.48 6.63
N ASN A 15 -18.86 2.64 6.69
CA ASN A 15 -19.37 3.93 6.25
C ASN A 15 -19.03 4.26 4.77
N GLY A 16 -18.47 3.32 4.02
CA GLY A 16 -18.09 3.52 2.62
C GLY A 16 -16.73 4.19 2.41
N ASP A 17 -16.04 4.58 3.48
CA ASP A 17 -14.65 5.03 3.41
C ASP A 17 -13.73 3.82 3.20
N GLU A 18 -12.93 3.84 2.14
CA GLU A 18 -12.01 2.75 1.87
C GLU A 18 -10.56 3.23 1.91
N TYR A 19 -9.68 2.40 2.45
CA TYR A 19 -8.24 2.60 2.27
C TYR A 19 -7.69 1.50 1.38
N LEU A 20 -7.12 1.90 0.26
CA LEU A 20 -6.38 1.04 -0.66
C LEU A 20 -4.90 1.19 -0.37
N PHE A 21 -4.20 0.07 -0.22
CA PHE A 21 -2.77 0.04 0.01
C PHE A 21 -2.07 -0.59 -1.19
N HIS A 22 -1.06 0.12 -1.68
CA HIS A 22 -0.29 -0.27 -2.84
C HIS A 22 1.20 -0.35 -2.49
N LEU A 23 1.86 -1.38 -2.99
CA LEU A 23 3.32 -1.44 -3.05
C LEU A 23 3.72 -0.67 -4.31
N ALA A 24 4.55 0.36 -4.16
CA ALA A 24 4.97 1.23 -5.23
C ALA A 24 6.48 1.15 -5.42
N ARG A 25 6.93 1.26 -6.66
CA ARG A 25 8.33 1.41 -7.03
C ARG A 25 8.48 2.62 -7.93
N ASP A 26 9.38 3.51 -7.58
CA ASP A 26 9.88 4.52 -8.51
C ASP A 26 10.84 3.85 -9.50
N THR A 27 10.54 3.93 -10.80
CA THR A 27 11.34 3.27 -11.83
C THR A 27 12.68 3.96 -12.09
N GLU A 28 12.84 5.21 -11.68
CA GLU A 28 14.08 5.97 -11.87
C GLU A 28 15.08 5.67 -10.74
N SER A 29 14.65 5.76 -9.48
CA SER A 29 15.51 5.54 -8.31
C SER A 29 15.56 4.08 -7.84
N GLY A 30 14.57 3.27 -8.22
CA GLY A 30 14.38 1.92 -7.69
C GLY A 30 13.80 1.90 -6.27
N GLU A 31 13.49 3.05 -5.68
CA GLU A 31 12.94 3.15 -4.32
C GLU A 31 11.59 2.43 -4.24
N VAL A 32 11.44 1.58 -3.21
CA VAL A 32 10.21 0.85 -2.92
C VAL A 32 9.56 1.41 -1.66
N PHE A 33 8.28 1.77 -1.75
CA PHE A 33 7.51 2.39 -0.68
C PHE A 33 6.04 1.98 -0.76
N VAL A 34 5.26 2.33 0.26
CA VAL A 34 3.81 2.07 0.31
C VAL A 34 3.05 3.36 0.01
N ILE A 35 2.04 3.26 -0.85
CA ILE A 35 1.03 4.32 -1.05
C ILE A 35 -0.26 3.86 -0.37
N ARG A 36 -0.70 4.64 0.62
CA ARG A 36 -2.07 4.56 1.13
C ARG A 36 -2.92 5.57 0.38
N GLN A 37 -3.88 5.08 -0.37
CA GLN A 37 -4.89 5.88 -1.02
C GLN A 37 -6.18 5.80 -0.19
N SER A 38 -6.67 6.95 0.21
CA SER A 38 -8.02 7.09 0.76
C SER A 38 -8.96 7.22 -0.42
N ASP A 39 -9.96 6.37 -0.50
CA ASP A 39 -11.06 6.48 -1.45
C ASP A 39 -12.28 6.92 -0.64
N TYR A 40 -12.43 8.24 -0.51
CA TYR A 40 -13.55 8.86 0.19
C TYR A 40 -14.58 9.26 -0.86
N LEU A 41 -15.82 8.81 -0.69
CA LEU A 41 -16.94 9.10 -1.59
C LEU A 41 -17.19 10.61 -1.82
N VAL A 42 -16.70 11.47 -0.92
CA VAL A 42 -17.10 12.89 -0.85
C VAL A 42 -15.96 13.87 -1.23
N ASP A 43 -14.69 13.47 -1.13
CA ASP A 43 -13.58 14.45 -1.07
C ASP A 43 -12.41 14.13 -2.03
N GLY A 44 -12.66 13.39 -3.11
CA GLY A 44 -11.69 13.18 -4.20
C GLY A 44 -10.50 12.27 -3.86
N GLY A 45 -10.49 11.69 -2.66
CA GLY A 45 -9.44 10.80 -2.19
C GLY A 45 -8.10 11.49 -1.92
N SER A 46 -7.25 10.88 -1.10
CA SER A 46 -5.91 11.40 -0.83
C SER A 46 -4.88 10.27 -0.80
N GLU A 47 -3.73 10.50 -1.42
CA GLU A 47 -2.60 9.58 -1.35
C GLU A 47 -1.60 10.04 -0.29
N LYS A 48 -1.15 9.11 0.54
CA LYS A 48 -0.02 9.29 1.46
C LYS A 48 1.05 8.26 1.14
N LYS A 49 2.26 8.74 0.86
CA LYS A 49 3.47 7.91 0.76
C LYS A 49 4.00 7.61 2.16
N MET A 50 4.47 6.38 2.36
CA MET A 50 5.10 5.91 3.59
C MET A 50 6.24 4.98 3.21
N THR A 51 7.36 5.05 3.91
CA THR A 51 8.46 4.09 3.73
C THR A 51 8.00 2.69 4.13
N LEU A 52 8.68 1.67 3.63
CA LEU A 52 8.45 0.28 4.07
C LEU A 52 8.65 0.13 5.58
N TYR A 53 9.68 0.78 6.14
CA TYR A 53 9.97 0.77 7.57
C TYR A 53 8.78 1.29 8.39
N GLU A 54 8.30 2.50 8.08
CA GLU A 54 7.15 3.10 8.78
C GLU A 54 5.90 2.23 8.67
N PHE A 55 5.67 1.63 7.50
CA PHE A 55 4.51 0.79 7.29
C PHE A 55 4.58 -0.52 8.10
N LEU A 56 5.74 -1.18 8.09
CA LEU A 56 5.96 -2.45 8.79
C LEU A 56 5.95 -2.28 10.31
N ALA A 57 6.42 -1.13 10.83
CA ALA A 57 6.35 -0.81 12.25
C ALA A 57 4.90 -0.70 12.77
N GLY A 58 3.92 -0.46 11.88
CA GLY A 58 2.53 -0.20 12.25
C GLY A 58 1.66 -1.43 12.55
N GLY A 59 2.13 -2.66 12.30
CA GLY A 59 1.39 -3.88 12.67
C GLY A 59 0.13 -4.21 11.83
N GLY A 60 -0.43 -5.40 12.09
CA GLY A 60 -1.82 -5.77 11.77
C GLY A 60 -2.07 -6.38 10.38
N ASN A 61 -3.34 -6.53 10.01
CA ASN A 61 -3.76 -7.27 8.81
C ASN A 61 -3.12 -6.75 7.51
N ARG A 62 -2.97 -5.42 7.39
CA ARG A 62 -2.31 -4.79 6.23
C ARG A 62 -0.81 -5.13 6.15
N GLN A 63 -0.13 -5.27 7.29
CA GLN A 63 1.27 -5.69 7.34
C GLN A 63 1.38 -7.15 6.90
N ASN A 64 0.50 -8.02 7.42
CA ASN A 64 0.48 -9.44 7.05
C ASN A 64 0.24 -9.63 5.54
N ALA A 65 -0.66 -8.85 4.95
CA ALA A 65 -0.91 -8.87 3.51
C ALA A 65 0.33 -8.48 2.68
N LEU A 66 1.11 -7.49 3.15
CA LEU A 66 2.36 -7.13 2.50
C LEU A 66 3.41 -8.24 2.63
N LEU A 67 3.54 -8.86 3.81
CA LEU A 67 4.46 -9.98 4.02
C LEU A 67 4.08 -11.19 3.15
N GLN A 68 2.79 -11.49 3.00
CA GLN A 68 2.31 -12.52 2.09
C GLN A 68 2.67 -12.21 0.63
N LEU A 69 2.48 -10.96 0.19
CA LEU A 69 2.90 -10.54 -1.16
C LEU A 69 4.40 -10.74 -1.36
N ILE A 70 5.23 -10.33 -0.41
CA ILE A 70 6.69 -10.51 -0.48
C ILE A 70 7.04 -12.01 -0.49
N GLY A 71 6.32 -12.82 0.29
CA GLY A 71 6.47 -14.27 0.31
C GLY A 71 6.30 -14.92 -1.06
N THR A 72 5.46 -14.36 -1.95
CA THR A 72 5.32 -14.88 -3.32
C THR A 72 6.54 -14.68 -4.22
N LEU A 73 7.53 -13.89 -3.78
CA LEU A 73 8.77 -13.65 -4.52
C LEU A 73 9.87 -14.66 -4.18
N VAL A 74 9.71 -15.40 -3.08
CA VAL A 74 10.64 -16.45 -2.68
C VAL A 74 10.08 -17.77 -3.21
N PRO A 75 10.70 -18.39 -4.23
CA PRO A 75 10.30 -19.72 -4.67
C PRO A 75 10.60 -20.75 -3.56
N GLU A 76 9.83 -21.85 -3.55
CA GLU A 76 10.08 -23.01 -2.67
C GLU A 76 11.48 -23.61 -2.86
#